data_AF-A0A1H3NHR3-F1
#
_entry.id   AF-A0A1H3NHR3-F1
#
_cell.length_a   1.000
_cell.length_b   1.000
_cell.length_c   1.000
_cell.angle_alpha   90.00
_cell.angle_beta   90.00
_cell.angle_gamma   90.00
#
_symmetry.space_group_name_H-M   'P 1'
#
loop_
_entity.id
_entity.type
_entity.pdbx_description
1 polymer ?
#
loop_
_entity_poly.entity_id
_entity_poly.type
_entity_poly.pdbx_seq_one_letter_code
_entity_poly.pdbx_strand_id
1 'polypeptide(L)'
;MHRGKGMKFVGDSRVPAENRMPNIPKDYSEYPGKTEPFWPNFLLREWMVGAVFLVGYLCLTVAHPAPLERVADPTDSGYIPLPDWYFLFLYQLLKYTYASGDYTVIGAVVIPGIAFGALLLAPWLDRGPERRPVKRPIATGLMLLAVASIIFLTWESVATHDWEKAAQQGAIVDDVEVDESAEAYAIYQSQQSCIGCHGGDMLGGAAAPSVFQSDYSKEEVMEIIVNGVPDKGMPAGQFAGTDEELEILAEFIANDGQVPAGE
;
A
#
# COMPACT_ATOMS: atom_id res chain seq x y z
N MET A 1 -61.64 -24.20 32.89
CA MET A 1 -61.24 -25.26 31.95
C MET A 1 -62.01 -25.07 30.65
N HIS A 2 -61.35 -24.60 29.59
CA HIS A 2 -62.00 -24.47 28.29
C HIS A 2 -62.14 -25.86 27.66
N ARG A 3 -63.35 -26.42 27.64
CA ARG A 3 -63.70 -27.63 26.89
C ARG A 3 -64.64 -27.21 25.75
N GLY A 4 -64.06 -26.71 24.67
CA GLY A 4 -64.76 -26.42 23.42
C GLY A 4 -64.65 -27.60 22.45
N LYS A 5 -65.76 -27.98 21.81
CA LYS A 5 -65.77 -28.95 20.69
C LYS A 5 -64.77 -28.52 19.62
N GLY A 6 -63.84 -29.41 19.25
CA GLY A 6 -62.94 -29.20 18.10
C GLY A 6 -61.46 -28.96 18.43
N MET A 7 -61.05 -28.92 19.71
CA MET A 7 -59.62 -28.85 20.04
C MET A 7 -58.93 -30.19 19.78
N LYS A 8 -57.97 -30.19 18.85
CA LYS A 8 -57.04 -31.31 18.63
C LYS A 8 -55.77 -31.05 19.44
N PHE A 9 -55.21 -32.09 20.02
CA PHE A 9 -53.99 -32.04 20.82
C PHE A 9 -52.84 -32.76 20.08
N VAL A 10 -51.59 -32.38 20.37
CA VAL A 10 -50.42 -33.04 19.77
C VAL A 10 -50.17 -34.38 20.48
N GLY A 11 -50.56 -35.48 19.83
CA GLY A 11 -50.45 -36.82 20.42
C GLY A 11 -51.24 -36.97 21.74
N ASP A 12 -50.61 -37.55 22.77
CA ASP A 12 -51.17 -37.71 24.13
C ASP A 12 -50.89 -36.52 25.07
N SER A 13 -50.28 -35.45 24.56
CA SER A 13 -50.00 -34.25 25.37
C SER A 13 -51.25 -33.38 25.56
N ARG A 14 -51.31 -32.59 26.65
CA ARG A 14 -52.36 -31.57 26.86
C ARG A 14 -52.08 -30.25 26.12
N VAL A 15 -51.14 -30.25 25.19
CA VAL A 15 -50.78 -29.06 24.40
C VAL A 15 -51.73 -28.97 23.21
N PRO A 16 -52.51 -27.88 23.07
CA PRO A 16 -53.37 -27.69 21.91
C PRO A 16 -52.51 -27.70 20.64
N ALA A 17 -52.92 -28.48 19.64
CA ALA A 17 -52.26 -28.50 18.35
C ALA A 17 -52.47 -27.14 17.68
N GLU A 18 -51.49 -26.24 17.82
CA GLU A 18 -51.40 -25.08 16.95
C GLU A 18 -51.23 -25.62 15.53
N ASN A 19 -52.13 -25.25 14.61
CA ASN A 19 -52.00 -25.51 13.16
C ASN A 19 -50.84 -24.72 12.53
N ARG A 20 -49.76 -24.47 13.29
CA ARG A 20 -48.52 -23.91 12.77
C ARG A 20 -47.87 -25.02 11.97
N MET A 21 -47.76 -24.79 10.66
CA MET A 21 -46.98 -25.67 9.80
C MET A 21 -45.59 -25.85 10.45
N PRO A 22 -45.17 -27.08 10.74
CA PRO A 22 -43.82 -27.34 11.20
C PRO A 22 -42.86 -26.71 10.19
N ASN A 23 -41.98 -25.82 10.64
CA ASN A 23 -40.93 -25.28 9.77
C ASN A 23 -39.83 -26.33 9.61
N ILE A 24 -40.19 -27.47 9.02
CA ILE A 24 -39.27 -28.54 8.68
C ILE A 24 -38.55 -28.08 7.42
N PRO A 25 -37.20 -27.98 7.44
CA PRO A 25 -36.43 -27.71 6.25
C PRO A 25 -36.80 -28.74 5.17
N LYS A 26 -37.11 -28.24 3.99
CA LYS A 26 -37.38 -29.08 2.83
C LYS A 26 -36.21 -30.02 2.56
N ASP A 27 -36.52 -31.26 2.18
CA ASP A 27 -35.50 -32.24 1.82
C ASP A 27 -34.73 -31.77 0.59
N TYR A 28 -33.42 -32.03 0.53
CA TYR A 28 -32.54 -31.66 -0.58
C TYR A 28 -33.00 -32.29 -1.91
N SER A 29 -33.73 -33.41 -1.84
CA SER A 29 -34.39 -34.06 -2.97
C SER A 29 -35.47 -33.18 -3.63
N GLU A 30 -36.01 -32.18 -2.93
CA GLU A 30 -37.02 -31.25 -3.46
C GLU A 30 -36.44 -30.13 -4.35
N TYR A 31 -35.11 -29.99 -4.40
CA TYR A 31 -34.41 -28.99 -5.21
C TYR A 31 -33.42 -29.63 -6.20
N PRO A 32 -33.86 -30.55 -7.08
CA PRO A 32 -32.98 -31.24 -8.00
C PRO A 32 -32.25 -30.25 -8.92
N GLY A 33 -30.92 -30.31 -8.91
CA GLY A 33 -30.04 -29.47 -9.74
C GLY A 33 -29.78 -28.04 -9.24
N LYS A 34 -30.32 -27.64 -8.07
CA LYS A 34 -30.09 -26.30 -7.50
C LYS A 34 -29.36 -26.29 -6.16
N THR A 35 -29.22 -27.45 -5.53
CA THR A 35 -28.56 -27.59 -4.23
C THR A 35 -27.69 -28.82 -4.21
N GLU A 36 -26.51 -28.72 -3.60
CA GLU A 36 -25.61 -29.84 -3.37
C GLU A 36 -25.33 -30.01 -1.87
N PRO A 37 -25.06 -31.24 -1.38
CA PRO A 37 -24.65 -31.45 -0.01
C PRO A 37 -23.37 -30.66 0.30
N PHE A 38 -23.38 -29.93 1.43
CA PHE A 38 -22.18 -29.22 1.91
C PHE A 38 -20.99 -30.16 2.07
N TRP A 39 -21.23 -31.31 2.71
CA TRP A 39 -20.25 -32.39 2.85
C TRP A 39 -20.71 -33.65 2.08
N PRO A 40 -19.83 -34.32 1.33
CA PRO A 40 -18.45 -33.91 1.02
C PRO A 40 -18.36 -33.01 -0.22
N ASN A 41 -19.44 -32.88 -1.00
CA ASN A 41 -19.38 -32.41 -2.39
C ASN A 41 -18.95 -30.94 -2.52
N PHE A 42 -19.65 -30.02 -1.86
CA PHE A 42 -19.30 -28.59 -1.91
C PHE A 42 -17.90 -28.36 -1.31
N LEU A 43 -17.64 -28.92 -0.13
CA LEU A 43 -16.35 -28.72 0.55
C LEU A 43 -15.17 -29.20 -0.31
N LEU A 44 -15.26 -30.38 -0.93
CA LEU A 44 -14.21 -30.90 -1.81
C LEU A 44 -13.98 -29.99 -3.02
N ARG A 45 -15.07 -29.47 -3.62
CA ARG A 45 -14.95 -28.53 -4.75
C ARG A 45 -14.25 -27.23 -4.33
N GLU A 46 -14.67 -26.64 -3.22
CA GLU A 46 -14.05 -25.41 -2.69
C GLU A 46 -12.58 -25.64 -2.30
N TRP A 47 -12.24 -26.80 -1.74
CA TRP A 47 -10.85 -27.15 -1.44
C TRP A 47 -9.99 -27.31 -2.70
N MET A 48 -10.54 -27.93 -3.75
CA MET A 48 -9.83 -28.04 -5.03
C MET A 48 -9.62 -26.66 -5.66
N VAL A 49 -10.64 -25.80 -5.66
CA VAL A 49 -10.52 -24.41 -6.16
C VAL A 49 -9.51 -23.62 -5.32
N GLY A 50 -9.57 -23.74 -3.98
CA GLY A 50 -8.65 -23.10 -3.06
C GLY A 50 -7.21 -23.59 -3.25
N ALA A 51 -6.99 -24.88 -3.47
CA ALA A 51 -5.67 -25.45 -3.74
C ALA A 51 -5.11 -24.93 -5.08
N VAL A 52 -5.91 -24.89 -6.14
CA VAL A 52 -5.50 -24.33 -7.44
C VAL A 52 -5.18 -22.84 -7.31
N PHE A 53 -6.03 -22.08 -6.62
CA PHE A 53 -5.80 -20.67 -6.35
C PHE A 53 -4.51 -20.44 -5.56
N LEU A 54 -4.29 -21.20 -4.48
CA LEU A 54 -3.10 -21.09 -3.64
C LEU A 54 -1.83 -21.42 -4.43
N VAL A 55 -1.83 -22.49 -5.22
CA VAL A 55 -0.69 -22.83 -6.10
C VAL A 55 -0.44 -21.71 -7.09
N GLY A 56 -1.48 -21.18 -7.74
CA GLY A 56 -1.35 -20.04 -8.66
C GLY A 56 -0.80 -18.79 -7.98
N TYR A 57 -1.26 -18.47 -6.77
CA TYR A 57 -0.76 -17.36 -5.97
C TYR A 57 0.70 -17.55 -5.56
N LEU A 58 1.09 -18.75 -5.12
CA LEU A 58 2.48 -19.07 -4.81
C LEU A 58 3.39 -18.91 -6.04
N CYS A 59 2.95 -19.42 -7.21
CA CYS A 59 3.66 -19.19 -8.46
C CYS A 59 3.81 -17.70 -8.79
N LEU A 60 2.76 -16.89 -8.55
CA LEU A 60 2.83 -15.45 -8.74
C LEU A 60 3.87 -14.80 -7.81
N THR A 61 3.90 -15.16 -6.52
CA THR A 61 4.86 -14.61 -5.56
C THR A 61 6.31 -15.00 -5.84
N VAL A 62 6.53 -16.15 -6.48
CA VAL A 62 7.85 -16.58 -6.94
C VAL A 62 8.26 -15.85 -8.23
N ALA A 63 7.31 -15.63 -9.15
CA ALA A 63 7.59 -14.97 -10.42
C ALA A 63 7.71 -13.44 -10.30
N HIS A 64 6.99 -12.83 -9.36
CA HIS A 64 6.98 -11.40 -9.09
C HIS A 64 7.28 -11.20 -7.60
N PRO A 65 8.56 -10.98 -7.23
CA PRO A 65 8.92 -10.73 -5.84
C PRO A 65 8.23 -9.46 -5.33
N ALA A 66 8.10 -9.35 -4.01
CA ALA A 66 7.55 -8.16 -3.39
C ALA A 66 8.40 -6.93 -3.78
N PRO A 67 7.79 -5.83 -4.25
CA PRO A 67 8.51 -4.60 -4.58
C PRO A 67 8.91 -3.89 -3.27
N LEU A 68 9.94 -4.42 -2.61
CA LEU A 68 10.51 -3.80 -1.42
C LEU A 68 11.34 -2.59 -1.83
N GLU A 69 11.19 -1.52 -1.08
CA GLU A 69 11.99 -0.30 -1.24
C GLU A 69 13.12 -0.26 -0.19
N ARG A 70 13.97 0.76 -0.27
CA ARG A 70 15.03 1.02 0.73
C ARG A 70 14.48 1.08 2.16
N VAL A 71 15.36 0.82 3.13
CA VAL A 71 15.01 0.89 4.56
C VAL A 71 14.54 2.30 4.90
N ALA A 72 13.51 2.39 5.74
CA ALA A 72 12.94 3.66 6.15
C ALA A 72 13.95 4.49 6.97
N ASP A 73 14.31 5.66 6.45
CA ASP A 73 15.12 6.66 7.14
C ASP A 73 14.21 7.77 7.71
N PRO A 74 14.14 7.97 9.04
CA PRO A 74 13.34 9.02 9.65
C PRO A 74 13.89 10.44 9.42
N THR A 75 15.10 10.60 8.88
CA THR A 75 15.72 11.89 8.58
C THR A 75 15.47 12.37 7.14
N ASP A 76 15.10 11.47 6.23
CA ASP A 76 14.71 11.83 4.86
C ASP A 76 13.25 12.32 4.79
N SER A 77 13.08 13.64 4.81
CA SER A 77 11.78 14.30 4.62
C SER A 77 11.36 14.48 3.16
N GLY A 78 12.23 14.15 2.20
CA GLY A 78 11.98 14.26 0.76
C GLY A 78 11.32 13.02 0.15
N TYR A 79 11.30 11.90 0.89
CA TYR A 79 10.63 10.68 0.45
C TYR A 79 9.11 10.86 0.36
N ILE A 80 8.55 10.71 -0.83
CA ILE A 80 7.11 10.73 -1.10
C ILE A 80 6.60 9.27 -1.13
N PRO A 81 5.92 8.77 -0.08
CA PRO A 81 5.40 7.41 -0.05
C PRO A 81 4.26 7.23 -1.05
N LEU A 82 4.36 6.23 -1.92
CA LEU A 82 3.23 5.76 -2.73
C LEU A 82 2.49 4.65 -1.97
N PRO A 83 1.16 4.79 -1.75
CA PRO A 83 0.40 3.71 -1.14
C PRO A 83 0.16 2.56 -2.12
N ASP A 84 -0.12 1.37 -1.58
CA ASP A 84 -0.45 0.19 -2.37
C ASP A 84 -1.62 0.39 -3.34
N TRP A 85 -1.65 -0.46 -4.39
CA TRP A 85 -2.62 -0.42 -5.49
C TRP A 85 -4.08 -0.35 -5.04
N TYR A 86 -4.44 -1.00 -3.92
CA TYR A 86 -5.80 -1.01 -3.38
C TYR A 86 -6.22 0.30 -2.69
N PHE A 87 -5.29 1.24 -2.51
CA PHE A 87 -5.53 2.58 -1.97
C PHE A 87 -5.28 3.71 -2.98
N LEU A 88 -4.83 3.42 -4.19
CA LEU A 88 -4.53 4.44 -5.20
C LEU A 88 -5.72 5.34 -5.53
N PHE A 89 -6.96 4.83 -5.47
CA PHE A 89 -8.14 5.66 -5.70
C PHE A 89 -8.33 6.75 -4.62
N LEU A 90 -8.00 6.45 -3.35
CA LEU A 90 -8.04 7.43 -2.26
C LEU A 90 -6.86 8.39 -2.37
N TYR A 91 -5.69 7.88 -2.73
CA TYR A 91 -4.51 8.70 -2.99
C TYR A 91 -4.78 9.74 -4.07
N GLN A 92 -5.35 9.33 -5.21
CA GLN A 92 -5.71 10.26 -6.28
C GLN A 92 -6.81 11.23 -5.86
N LEU A 93 -7.82 10.77 -5.11
CA LEU A 93 -8.84 11.66 -4.56
C LEU A 93 -8.20 12.79 -3.73
N LEU A 94 -7.21 12.46 -2.89
CA LEU A 94 -6.47 13.41 -2.06
C LEU A 94 -5.49 14.30 -2.85
N LYS A 95 -5.29 14.10 -4.16
CA LYS A 95 -4.56 15.06 -4.98
C LYS A 95 -5.43 16.23 -5.43
N TYR A 96 -6.75 16.07 -5.44
CA TYR A 96 -7.64 17.16 -5.85
C TYR A 96 -7.77 18.23 -4.78
N THR A 97 -7.78 19.49 -5.21
CA THR A 97 -7.84 20.67 -4.33
C THR A 97 -9.07 20.73 -3.43
N TYR A 98 -10.17 20.08 -3.82
CA TYR A 98 -11.41 20.01 -3.03
C TYR A 98 -11.44 18.88 -2.00
N ALA A 99 -10.41 18.03 -1.98
CA ALA A 99 -10.27 16.90 -1.06
C ALA A 99 -8.94 16.92 -0.30
N SER A 100 -8.09 17.92 -0.54
CA SER A 100 -6.74 18.08 0.02
C SER A 100 -6.56 19.43 0.71
N GLY A 101 -5.39 19.65 1.33
CA GLY A 101 -5.10 20.88 2.07
C GLY A 101 -6.07 21.09 3.23
N ASP A 102 -6.76 22.24 3.25
CA ASP A 102 -7.78 22.57 4.25
C ASP A 102 -8.96 21.56 4.26
N TYR A 103 -9.18 20.84 3.16
CA TYR A 103 -10.25 19.85 3.01
C TYR A 103 -9.79 18.41 3.22
N THR A 104 -8.56 18.18 3.69
CA THR A 104 -8.00 16.82 3.86
C THR A 104 -8.89 15.93 4.73
N VAL A 105 -9.50 16.47 5.79
CA VAL A 105 -10.43 15.69 6.65
C VAL A 105 -11.66 15.22 5.86
N ILE A 106 -12.14 16.02 4.92
CA ILE A 106 -13.27 15.67 4.07
C ILE A 106 -12.88 14.52 3.13
N GLY A 107 -11.75 14.66 2.45
CA GLY A 107 -11.23 13.66 1.50
C GLY A 107 -10.85 12.33 2.16
N ALA A 108 -10.13 12.38 3.28
CA ALA A 108 -9.55 11.21 3.92
C ALA A 108 -10.51 10.48 4.86
N VAL A 109 -11.42 11.21 5.52
CA VAL A 109 -12.28 10.64 6.58
C VAL A 109 -13.75 10.68 6.21
N VAL A 110 -14.27 11.85 5.83
CA VAL A 110 -15.71 12.03 5.63
C VAL A 110 -16.23 11.26 4.42
N ILE A 111 -15.57 11.39 3.26
CA ILE A 111 -16.01 10.70 2.02
C ILE A 111 -15.93 9.17 2.18
N PRO A 112 -14.80 8.57 2.60
CA PRO A 112 -14.73 7.13 2.81
C PRO A 112 -15.66 6.66 3.92
N GLY A 113 -15.80 7.45 5.00
CA GLY A 113 -16.70 7.17 6.12
C GLY A 113 -18.16 7.12 5.69
N ILE A 114 -18.61 8.04 4.83
CA ILE A 114 -19.96 8.03 4.26
C ILE A 114 -20.15 6.82 3.34
N ALA A 115 -19.18 6.52 2.47
CA ALA A 115 -19.27 5.38 1.56
C ALA A 115 -19.37 4.04 2.32
N PHE A 116 -18.48 3.83 3.29
CA PHE A 116 -18.49 2.66 4.15
C PHE A 116 -19.76 2.61 5.03
N GLY A 117 -20.14 3.74 5.62
CA GLY A 117 -21.37 3.86 6.41
C GLY A 117 -22.61 3.54 5.59
N ALA A 118 -22.68 3.97 4.34
CA ALA A 118 -23.78 3.65 3.42
C ALA A 118 -23.82 2.16 3.09
N LEU A 119 -22.67 1.49 2.91
CA LEU A 119 -22.60 0.05 2.71
C LEU A 119 -23.03 -0.72 3.96
N LEU A 120 -22.56 -0.30 5.14
CA LEU A 120 -22.93 -0.89 6.43
C LEU A 120 -24.44 -0.75 6.69
N LEU A 121 -25.00 0.41 6.37
CA LEU A 121 -26.43 0.70 6.51
C LEU A 121 -27.27 0.26 5.31
N ALA A 122 -26.67 -0.39 4.30
CA ALA A 122 -27.36 -0.84 3.10
C ALA A 122 -28.63 -1.68 3.38
N PRO A 123 -28.67 -2.59 4.39
CA PRO A 123 -29.89 -3.34 4.71
C PRO A 123 -31.08 -2.47 5.13
N TRP A 124 -30.84 -1.27 5.67
CA TRP A 124 -31.87 -0.34 6.11
C TRP A 124 -32.16 0.76 5.09
N LEU A 125 -31.18 1.11 4.26
CA LEU A 125 -31.33 2.09 3.18
C LEU A 125 -32.08 1.49 1.99
N ASP A 126 -31.86 0.20 1.69
CA ASP A 126 -32.59 -0.49 0.63
C ASP A 126 -33.59 -1.50 1.19
N ARG A 127 -34.80 -1.00 1.45
CA ARG A 127 -35.92 -1.76 2.03
C ARG A 127 -36.77 -2.48 0.97
N GLY A 128 -36.32 -2.54 -0.28
CA GLY A 128 -37.06 -3.18 -1.35
C GLY A 128 -37.30 -4.67 -1.07
N PRO A 129 -38.49 -5.22 -1.38
CA PRO A 129 -38.75 -6.66 -1.20
C PRO A 129 -37.96 -7.55 -2.17
N GLU A 130 -37.49 -6.96 -3.26
CA GLU A 130 -36.77 -7.63 -4.34
C GLU A 130 -35.27 -7.64 -4.07
N ARG A 131 -34.59 -8.77 -4.28
CA ARG A 131 -33.14 -8.90 -4.04
C ARG A 131 -32.28 -8.82 -5.30
N ARG A 132 -32.89 -8.88 -6.48
CA ARG A 132 -32.19 -8.91 -7.77
C ARG A 132 -31.68 -7.50 -8.12
N PRO A 133 -30.40 -7.31 -8.51
CA PRO A 133 -29.84 -5.99 -8.83
C PRO A 133 -30.66 -5.22 -9.89
N VAL A 134 -31.14 -5.93 -10.92
CA VAL A 134 -31.94 -5.35 -12.03
C VAL A 134 -33.26 -4.71 -11.53
N LYS A 135 -33.80 -5.17 -10.40
CA LYS A 135 -35.02 -4.63 -9.80
C LYS A 135 -34.75 -3.54 -8.75
N ARG A 136 -33.47 -3.18 -8.53
CA ARG A 136 -33.00 -2.18 -7.56
C ARG A 136 -32.13 -1.14 -8.28
N PRO A 137 -32.68 -0.40 -9.27
CA PRO A 137 -31.89 0.44 -10.16
C PRO A 137 -31.12 1.55 -9.43
N ILE A 138 -31.68 2.12 -8.36
CA ILE A 138 -31.02 3.19 -7.60
C ILE A 138 -29.81 2.64 -6.82
N ALA A 139 -30.00 1.65 -5.96
CA ALA A 139 -28.89 1.08 -5.18
C ALA A 139 -27.82 0.43 -6.06
N THR A 140 -28.24 -0.26 -7.12
CA THR A 140 -27.33 -0.85 -8.10
C THR A 140 -26.58 0.24 -8.87
N GLY A 141 -27.26 1.32 -9.27
CA GLY A 141 -26.64 2.47 -9.92
C GLY A 141 -25.59 3.15 -9.05
N LEU A 142 -25.89 3.37 -7.77
CA LEU A 142 -24.92 3.94 -6.80
C LEU A 142 -23.72 3.03 -6.58
N MET A 143 -23.94 1.71 -6.47
CA MET A 143 -22.83 0.74 -6.35
C MET A 143 -21.96 0.73 -7.60
N LEU A 144 -22.56 0.74 -8.79
CA LEU A 144 -21.82 0.79 -10.06
C LEU A 144 -21.06 2.10 -10.23
N LEU A 145 -21.66 3.23 -9.81
CA LEU A 145 -20.97 4.52 -9.79
C LEU A 145 -19.76 4.47 -8.85
N ALA A 146 -19.92 3.94 -7.64
CA ALA A 146 -18.81 3.81 -6.69
C ALA A 146 -17.67 2.95 -7.26
N VAL A 147 -17.99 1.80 -7.86
CA VAL A 147 -17.00 0.94 -8.53
C VAL A 147 -16.33 1.67 -9.70
N ALA A 148 -17.11 2.37 -10.53
CA ALA A 148 -16.57 3.14 -11.66
C ALA A 148 -15.65 4.27 -11.17
N SER A 149 -16.01 4.96 -10.09
CA SER A 149 -15.17 5.99 -9.47
C SER A 149 -13.86 5.40 -8.94
N ILE A 150 -13.89 4.24 -8.26
CA ILE A 150 -12.67 3.57 -7.78
C ILE A 150 -11.76 3.21 -8.96
N ILE A 151 -12.31 2.61 -10.02
CA ILE A 151 -11.56 2.23 -11.22
C ILE A 151 -10.96 3.47 -11.89
N PHE A 152 -11.76 4.51 -12.10
CA PHE A 152 -11.33 5.75 -12.74
C PHE A 152 -10.19 6.42 -11.96
N LEU A 153 -10.35 6.61 -10.66
CA LEU A 153 -9.35 7.25 -9.81
C LEU A 153 -8.07 6.42 -9.69
N THR A 154 -8.19 5.09 -9.64
CA THR A 154 -7.03 4.19 -9.66
C THR A 154 -6.26 4.34 -10.98
N TRP A 155 -6.98 4.31 -12.10
CA TRP A 155 -6.38 4.49 -13.42
C TRP A 155 -5.70 5.85 -13.55
N GLU A 156 -6.35 6.94 -13.12
CA GLU A 156 -5.80 8.28 -13.16
C GLU A 156 -4.56 8.41 -12.26
N SER A 157 -4.58 7.78 -11.09
CA SER A 157 -3.40 7.69 -10.21
C SER A 157 -2.21 7.08 -10.95
N VAL A 158 -2.44 5.93 -11.62
CA VAL A 158 -1.38 5.21 -12.33
C VAL A 158 -0.91 5.99 -13.55
N ALA A 159 -1.82 6.62 -14.30
CA ALA A 159 -1.52 7.34 -15.53
C ALA A 159 -0.76 8.65 -15.30
N THR A 160 -0.92 9.28 -14.14
CA THR A 160 -0.29 10.57 -13.81
C THR A 160 0.94 10.46 -12.93
N HIS A 161 1.23 9.26 -12.42
CA HIS A 161 2.37 9.04 -11.52
C HIS A 161 3.68 8.87 -12.30
N ASP A 162 4.74 9.51 -11.81
CA ASP A 162 6.10 9.40 -12.34
C ASP A 162 6.78 8.16 -11.75
N TRP A 163 6.54 7.01 -12.39
CA TRP A 163 7.04 5.71 -11.95
C TRP A 163 8.58 5.62 -11.97
N GLU A 164 9.24 6.37 -12.84
CA GLU A 164 10.69 6.38 -12.92
C GLU A 164 11.30 7.07 -11.70
N LYS A 165 10.79 8.25 -11.33
CA LYS A 165 11.22 8.94 -10.10
C LYS A 165 10.89 8.14 -8.84
N ALA A 166 9.71 7.53 -8.77
CA ALA A 166 9.35 6.72 -7.61
C ALA A 166 10.25 5.49 -7.47
N ALA A 167 10.57 4.82 -8.58
CA ALA A 167 11.50 3.69 -8.57
C ALA A 167 12.92 4.12 -8.16
N GLN A 168 13.39 5.29 -8.59
CA GLN A 168 14.69 5.84 -8.17
C GLN A 168 14.70 6.16 -6.67
N GLN A 169 13.65 6.79 -6.16
CA GLN A 169 13.53 7.16 -4.74
C GLN A 169 13.43 5.94 -3.80
N GLY A 170 12.78 4.86 -4.27
CA GLY A 170 12.62 3.61 -3.53
C GLY A 170 13.72 2.58 -3.77
N ALA A 171 14.69 2.87 -4.65
CA ALA A 171 15.73 1.90 -5.01
C ALA A 171 16.53 1.46 -3.78
N ILE A 172 16.64 0.14 -3.60
CA ILE A 172 17.53 -0.44 -2.61
C ILE A 172 18.94 -0.28 -3.16
N VAL A 173 19.68 0.66 -2.59
CA VAL A 173 21.13 0.77 -2.79
C VAL A 173 21.77 -0.22 -1.83
N ASP A 174 22.80 -0.94 -2.28
CA ASP A 174 23.54 -1.84 -1.38
C ASP A 174 24.12 -0.99 -0.23
N ASP A 175 23.85 -1.40 1.02
CA ASP A 175 24.39 -0.74 2.20
C ASP A 175 25.91 -0.76 2.10
N VAL A 176 26.49 0.40 1.80
CA VAL A 176 27.91 0.64 2.03
C VAL A 176 28.02 0.80 3.53
N GLU A 177 28.69 -0.15 4.19
CA GLU A 177 28.98 -0.04 5.61
C GLU A 177 29.93 1.16 5.77
N VAL A 178 29.42 2.28 6.27
CA VAL A 178 30.22 3.51 6.42
C VAL A 178 30.93 3.44 7.77
N ASP A 179 32.25 3.67 7.78
CA ASP A 179 32.98 3.82 9.05
C ASP A 179 32.64 5.18 9.68
N GLU A 180 31.59 5.20 10.50
CA GLU A 180 31.14 6.38 11.25
C GLU A 180 32.19 6.90 12.25
N SER A 181 33.23 6.10 12.56
CA SER A 181 34.31 6.50 13.46
C SER A 181 35.44 7.27 12.77
N ALA A 182 35.46 7.29 11.44
CA ALA A 182 36.48 7.97 10.65
C ALA A 182 36.38 9.50 10.77
N GLU A 183 37.53 10.17 10.70
CA GLU A 183 37.60 11.64 10.68
C GLU A 183 36.84 12.24 9.49
N ALA A 184 36.91 11.59 8.33
CA ALA A 184 36.16 11.95 7.13
C ALA A 184 34.64 12.01 7.36
N TYR A 185 34.10 11.07 8.14
CA TYR A 185 32.68 11.06 8.47
C TYR A 185 32.30 12.27 9.33
N ALA A 186 33.13 12.61 10.31
CA ALA A 186 32.94 13.81 11.12
C ALA A 186 33.03 15.10 10.28
N ILE A 187 33.96 15.16 9.31
CA ILE A 187 34.05 16.26 8.34
C ILE A 187 32.75 16.33 7.54
N TYR A 188 32.24 15.23 6.99
CA TYR A 188 30.97 15.23 6.25
C TYR A 188 29.80 15.71 7.10
N GLN A 189 29.69 15.25 8.35
CA GLN A 189 28.61 15.65 9.27
C GLN A 189 28.61 17.16 9.59
N SER A 190 29.77 17.83 9.45
CA SER A 190 29.85 19.28 9.59
C SER A 190 29.26 20.04 8.39
N GLN A 191 29.11 19.38 7.23
CA GLN A 191 28.65 19.97 5.97
C GLN A 191 27.14 19.81 5.82
N GLN A 192 26.37 20.70 6.44
CA GLN A 192 24.90 20.69 6.36
C GLN A 192 24.37 20.82 4.92
N SER A 193 25.14 21.46 4.03
CA SER A 193 24.85 21.56 2.59
C SER A 193 24.88 20.19 1.90
N CYS A 194 25.84 19.33 2.25
CA CYS A 194 25.96 17.99 1.70
C CYS A 194 24.83 17.08 2.20
N ILE A 195 24.61 17.06 3.53
CA ILE A 195 23.58 16.23 4.20
C ILE A 195 22.18 16.52 3.64
N GLY A 196 21.86 17.78 3.37
CA GLY A 196 20.56 18.18 2.84
C GLY A 196 20.21 17.55 1.49
N CYS A 197 21.21 17.11 0.73
CA CYS A 197 21.00 16.46 -0.57
C CYS A 197 21.35 14.97 -0.56
N HIS A 198 22.50 14.60 0.03
CA HIS A 198 23.09 13.26 -0.02
C HIS A 198 22.78 12.40 1.22
N GLY A 199 21.97 12.90 2.17
CA GLY A 199 21.62 12.17 3.39
C GLY A 199 22.71 12.24 4.46
N GLY A 200 22.33 12.06 5.72
CA GLY A 200 23.29 12.06 6.84
C GLY A 200 24.18 10.82 6.87
N ASP A 201 23.68 9.71 6.32
CA ASP A 201 24.36 8.44 6.17
C ASP A 201 25.24 8.35 4.93
N MET A 202 25.31 9.41 4.11
CA MET A 202 26.08 9.45 2.85
C MET A 202 25.56 8.47 1.77
N LEU A 203 24.43 7.80 2.01
CA LEU A 203 23.83 6.81 1.10
C LEU A 203 22.85 7.42 0.08
N GLY A 204 22.64 8.73 0.13
CA GLY A 204 21.76 9.46 -0.78
C GLY A 204 20.31 9.51 -0.32
N GLY A 205 19.49 10.22 -1.09
CA GLY A 205 18.06 10.35 -0.82
C GLY A 205 17.30 10.84 -2.06
N ALA A 206 16.12 11.40 -1.85
CA ALA A 206 15.29 11.91 -2.95
C ALA A 206 15.94 13.08 -3.72
N ALA A 207 16.87 13.81 -3.10
CA ALA A 207 17.47 15.02 -3.65
C ALA A 207 18.79 14.76 -4.42
N ALA A 208 19.63 13.83 -3.96
CA ALA A 208 20.87 13.44 -4.62
C ALA A 208 21.21 11.97 -4.32
N PRO A 209 21.97 11.30 -5.20
CA PRO A 209 22.34 9.89 -5.03
C PRO A 209 23.34 9.69 -3.87
N SER A 210 23.61 8.43 -3.53
CA SER A 210 24.75 8.05 -2.68
C SER A 210 26.03 8.70 -3.16
N VAL A 211 26.90 9.11 -2.23
CA VAL A 211 28.24 9.59 -2.60
C VAL A 211 29.21 8.43 -2.84
N PHE A 212 28.88 7.20 -2.43
CA PHE A 212 29.70 6.01 -2.61
C PHE A 212 29.34 5.23 -3.88
N GLN A 213 30.11 4.16 -4.14
CA GLN A 213 30.02 3.27 -5.31
C GLN A 213 30.19 4.01 -6.63
N SER A 214 31.02 5.06 -6.61
CA SER A 214 31.37 5.82 -7.80
C SER A 214 32.66 5.30 -8.40
N ASP A 215 32.76 5.26 -9.73
CA ASP A 215 34.02 4.95 -10.43
C ASP A 215 35.02 6.12 -10.37
N TYR A 216 34.78 7.13 -9.52
CA TYR A 216 35.59 8.35 -9.44
C TYR A 216 36.84 8.13 -8.59
N SER A 217 37.98 8.63 -9.07
CA SER A 217 39.21 8.71 -8.28
C SER A 217 39.08 9.77 -7.18
N LYS A 218 39.97 9.72 -6.18
CA LYS A 218 40.09 10.77 -5.14
C LYS A 218 40.10 12.18 -5.76
N GLU A 219 40.90 12.39 -6.81
CA GLU A 219 41.02 13.69 -7.47
C GLU A 219 39.73 14.12 -8.17
N GLU A 220 39.02 13.18 -8.82
CA GLU A 220 37.74 13.45 -9.46
C GLU A 220 36.66 13.79 -8.41
N VAL A 221 36.66 13.10 -7.26
CA VAL A 221 35.77 13.40 -6.14
C VAL A 221 36.05 14.79 -5.57
N MET A 222 37.33 15.16 -5.38
CA MET A 222 37.69 16.53 -4.96
C MET A 222 37.17 17.58 -5.94
N GLU A 223 37.32 17.34 -7.24
CA GLU A 223 36.84 18.25 -8.28
C GLU A 223 35.31 18.41 -8.21
N ILE A 224 34.57 17.31 -8.02
CA ILE A 224 33.11 17.31 -7.86
C ILE A 224 32.69 18.07 -6.60
N ILE A 225 33.36 17.88 -5.46
CA ILE A 225 33.02 18.58 -4.21
C ILE A 225 33.21 20.09 -4.35
N VAL A 226 34.29 20.53 -5.01
CA VAL A 226 34.61 21.96 -5.16
C VAL A 226 33.76 22.63 -6.24
N ASN A 227 33.69 22.03 -7.43
CA ASN A 227 33.06 22.63 -8.60
C ASN A 227 31.59 22.25 -8.78
N GLY A 228 31.10 21.25 -8.05
CA GLY A 228 29.79 20.67 -8.23
C GLY A 228 29.62 20.00 -9.59
N VAL A 229 28.39 19.57 -9.86
CA VAL A 229 27.96 19.04 -11.17
C VAL A 229 26.72 19.81 -11.60
N PRO A 230 26.88 21.01 -12.21
CA PRO A 230 25.76 21.91 -12.50
C PRO A 230 24.68 21.26 -13.37
N ASP A 231 25.09 20.44 -14.33
CA ASP A 231 24.18 19.73 -15.24
C ASP A 231 23.30 18.68 -14.52
N LYS A 232 23.73 18.22 -13.35
CA LYS A 232 22.99 17.28 -12.48
C LYS A 232 22.40 17.97 -11.24
N GLY A 233 22.48 19.29 -11.15
CA GLY A 233 21.90 20.06 -10.05
C GLY A 233 22.72 20.11 -8.76
N MET A 234 23.97 19.61 -8.75
CA MET A 234 24.89 19.77 -7.60
C MET A 234 25.64 21.11 -7.72
N PRO A 235 25.42 22.09 -6.83
CA PRO A 235 26.04 23.41 -6.94
C PRO A 235 27.51 23.41 -6.50
N ALA A 236 28.30 24.34 -7.04
CA ALA A 236 29.70 24.56 -6.65
C ALA A 236 29.83 25.23 -5.27
N GLY A 237 31.02 25.12 -4.67
CA GLY A 237 31.43 25.92 -3.51
C GLY A 237 30.61 25.65 -2.23
N GLN A 238 30.08 24.44 -2.08
CA GLN A 238 29.28 24.05 -0.91
C GLN A 238 30.11 23.55 0.27
N PHE A 239 31.35 23.11 0.01
CA PHE A 239 32.26 22.62 1.02
C PHE A 239 32.89 23.77 1.80
N ALA A 240 32.75 23.74 3.12
CA ALA A 240 33.34 24.69 4.05
C ALA A 240 34.34 23.96 4.95
N GLY A 241 35.58 23.85 4.47
CA GLY A 241 36.70 23.20 5.14
C GLY A 241 38.04 23.60 4.52
N THR A 242 39.12 23.01 5.03
CA THR A 242 40.49 23.15 4.52
C THR A 242 40.76 22.19 3.36
N ASP A 243 41.83 22.45 2.59
CA ASP A 243 42.25 21.54 1.52
C ASP A 243 42.61 20.13 2.05
N GLU A 244 43.13 20.05 3.28
CA GLU A 244 43.44 18.78 3.95
C GLU A 244 42.17 18.01 4.31
N GLU A 245 41.15 18.68 4.85
CA GLU A 245 39.84 18.07 5.11
C GLU A 245 39.14 17.61 3.82
N LEU A 246 39.32 18.36 2.73
CA LEU A 246 38.81 17.99 1.41
C LEU A 246 39.48 16.70 0.90
N GLU A 247 40.79 16.58 1.05
CA GLU A 247 41.54 15.38 0.66
C GLU A 247 41.10 14.15 1.47
N ILE A 248 40.98 14.28 2.80
CA ILE A 248 40.52 13.21 3.70
C ILE A 248 39.11 12.76 3.32
N LEU A 249 38.19 13.71 3.10
CA LEU A 249 36.81 13.41 2.73
C LEU A 249 36.73 12.74 1.35
N ALA A 250 37.45 13.26 0.36
CA ALA A 250 37.41 12.73 -1.00
C ALA A 250 38.02 11.32 -1.09
N GLU A 251 39.08 11.05 -0.32
CA GLU A 251 39.68 9.73 -0.24
C GLU A 251 38.75 8.70 0.42
N PHE A 252 38.06 9.09 1.49
CA PHE A 252 37.05 8.27 2.14
C PHE A 252 35.87 7.94 1.20
N ILE A 253 35.42 8.93 0.43
CA ILE A 253 34.33 8.73 -0.56
C ILE A 253 34.79 7.82 -1.70
N ALA A 254 35.99 8.03 -2.25
CA ALA A 254 36.55 7.20 -3.31
C ALA A 254 36.83 5.75 -2.87
N ASN A 255 36.95 5.51 -1.56
CA ASN A 255 37.12 4.19 -0.96
C ASN A 255 35.83 3.68 -0.29
N ASP A 256 34.66 4.10 -0.79
CA ASP A 256 33.35 3.60 -0.38
C ASP A 256 33.12 3.63 1.15
N GLY A 257 33.45 4.75 1.79
CA GLY A 257 33.16 4.96 3.21
C GLY A 257 34.08 4.18 4.15
N GLN A 258 35.24 3.73 3.64
CA GLN A 258 36.26 3.03 4.40
C GLN A 258 37.54 3.85 4.46
N VAL A 259 38.27 3.77 5.58
CA VAL A 259 39.63 4.32 5.66
C VAL A 259 40.58 3.41 4.85
N PRO A 260 41.42 3.93 3.94
CA PRO A 260 42.32 3.11 3.16
C PRO A 260 43.26 2.31 4.07
N ALA A 261 43.47 1.03 3.74
CA ALA A 261 44.37 0.17 4.50
C ALA A 261 45.83 0.60 4.28
N GLY A 262 46.31 1.58 5.05
CA GLY A 262 47.65 2.15 4.84
C GLY A 262 48.18 3.18 5.84
N GLU A 263 47.40 3.64 6.82
CA GLU A 263 47.85 4.59 7.86
C GLU A 263 47.58 4.11 9.29
#